data_AF-A0A1Y4QQK1-F1
#
_entry.id   AF-A0A1Y4QQK1-F1
#
_cell.length_a   1.000
_cell.length_b   1.000
_cell.length_c   1.000
_cell.angle_alpha   90.00
_cell.angle_beta   90.00
_cell.angle_gamma   90.00
#
_symmetry.space_group_name_H-M   'P 1'
#
loop_
_entity.id
_entity.type
_entity.pdbx_description
1 polymer ?
#
loop_
_entity_poly.entity_id
_entity_poly.type
_entity_poly.pdbx_seq_one_letter_code
_entity_poly.pdbx_strand_id
1 'polypeptide(L)'
;MKRKHINNRFKYARLYAGYTQVEAAKASGFMTKQALSHYEKGTRTPSNKVLYTLPKLYNVSLDFLLKQDFYINHDEYVESILLLDKKSIQILKSLKQHNIALVDLKKYLNTIKKGNSK
;
A
#
# COMPACT_ATOMS: atom_id res chain seq x y z
N MET A 1 3.21 -0.26 21.72
CA MET A 1 2.21 0.84 21.70
C MET A 1 0.85 0.23 21.37
N LYS A 2 -0.08 0.16 22.32
CA LYS A 2 -1.40 -0.45 22.10
C LYS A 2 -2.14 0.36 21.02
N ARG A 3 -2.28 -0.19 19.81
CA ARG A 3 -3.02 0.44 18.71
C ARG A 3 -4.43 0.71 19.24
N LYS A 4 -4.81 1.98 19.40
CA LYS A 4 -6.18 2.40 19.68
C LYS A 4 -7.05 1.63 18.67
N HIS A 5 -7.88 0.69 19.12
CA HIS A 5 -8.65 -0.20 18.24
C HIS A 5 -9.64 0.65 17.44
N ILE A 6 -9.20 1.21 16.32
CA ILE A 6 -10.08 1.79 15.34
C ILE A 6 -10.73 0.58 14.65
N ASN A 7 -11.93 0.21 15.09
CA ASN A 7 -12.66 -0.96 14.57
C ASN A 7 -12.94 -0.88 13.06
N ASN A 8 -12.84 0.32 12.46
CA ASN A 8 -13.04 0.57 11.05
C ASN A 8 -11.72 0.95 10.33
N ARG A 9 -11.29 0.10 9.40
CA ARG A 9 -10.02 0.29 8.66
C ARG A 9 -10.04 1.46 7.68
N PHE A 10 -11.21 1.92 7.21
CA PHE A 10 -11.31 3.17 6.43
C PHE A 10 -10.88 4.38 7.25
N LYS A 11 -11.36 4.47 8.50
CA LYS A 11 -10.97 5.57 9.41
C LYS A 11 -9.49 5.49 9.76
N TYR A 12 -9.00 4.27 10.01
CA TYR A 12 -7.58 4.06 10.29
C TYR A 12 -6.71 4.49 9.10
N ALA A 13 -7.00 4.01 7.89
CA ALA A 13 -6.23 4.31 6.70
C ALA A 13 -6.19 5.82 6.41
N ARG A 14 -7.32 6.52 6.56
CA ARG A 14 -7.37 7.98 6.41
C ARG A 14 -6.43 8.69 7.38
N LEU A 15 -6.47 8.31 8.67
CA LEU A 15 -5.63 8.91 9.69
C LEU A 15 -4.16 8.55 9.52
N TYR A 16 -3.87 7.32 9.09
CA TYR A 16 -2.52 6.86 8.74
C TYR A 16 -1.92 7.71 7.61
N ALA A 17 -2.73 8.06 6.61
CA ALA A 17 -2.35 8.95 5.53
C ALA A 17 -2.35 10.45 5.89
N GLY A 18 -2.65 10.81 7.14
CA GLY A 18 -2.58 12.20 7.63
C GLY A 18 -3.76 13.09 7.23
N TYR A 19 -4.86 12.53 6.73
CA TYR A 19 -6.00 13.33 6.26
C TYR A 19 -7.09 13.51 7.33
N THR A 20 -7.70 14.69 7.38
CA THR A 20 -9.05 14.89 7.94
C THR A 20 -10.13 14.35 7.00
N GLN A 21 -11.35 14.17 7.49
CA GLN A 21 -12.47 13.73 6.62
C GLN A 21 -12.79 14.76 5.52
N VAL A 22 -12.62 16.05 5.81
CA VAL A 22 -12.86 17.13 4.84
C VAL A 22 -11.79 17.11 3.75
N GLU A 23 -10.52 16.99 4.12
CA GLU A 23 -9.41 16.92 3.17
C GLU A 23 -9.50 15.67 2.30
N ALA A 24 -9.78 14.51 2.89
CA ALA A 24 -9.93 13.28 2.12
C ALA A 24 -11.11 13.35 1.13
N ALA A 25 -12.24 13.94 1.55
CA ALA A 25 -13.39 14.16 0.67
C ALA A 25 -13.01 15.08 -0.50
N LYS A 26 -12.34 16.21 -0.22
CA LYS A 26 -11.83 17.13 -1.26
C LYS A 26 -10.84 16.45 -2.19
N ALA A 27 -9.84 15.75 -1.64
CA ALA A 27 -8.79 15.05 -2.40
C ALA A 27 -9.37 13.93 -3.27
N SER A 28 -10.49 13.33 -2.88
CA SER A 28 -11.17 12.34 -3.72
C SER A 28 -11.83 12.95 -4.96
N GLY A 29 -12.16 14.24 -4.95
CA GLY A 29 -12.80 14.97 -6.05
C GLY A 29 -14.29 14.66 -6.28
N PHE A 30 -14.89 13.67 -5.60
CA PHE A 30 -16.31 13.33 -5.78
C PHE A 30 -17.07 12.93 -4.52
N MET A 31 -16.38 12.64 -3.41
CA MET A 31 -17.05 12.27 -2.16
C MET A 31 -17.33 13.50 -1.30
N THR A 32 -18.43 13.44 -0.56
CA THR A 32 -18.72 14.39 0.52
C THR A 32 -18.14 13.89 1.84
N LYS A 33 -17.88 14.83 2.76
CA LYS A 33 -17.46 14.48 4.14
C LYS A 33 -18.50 13.59 4.83
N GLN A 34 -19.77 13.81 4.56
CA GLN A 34 -20.88 13.03 5.12
C GLN A 34 -20.82 11.58 4.61
N ALA A 35 -20.69 11.38 3.30
CA ALA A 35 -20.55 10.05 2.71
C ALA A 35 -19.36 9.28 3.31
N LEU A 36 -18.19 9.93 3.38
CA LEU A 36 -16.99 9.35 3.99
C LEU A 36 -17.22 8.99 5.46
N SER A 37 -17.89 9.86 6.23
CA SER A 37 -18.23 9.54 7.62
C SER A 37 -19.16 8.34 7.75
N HIS A 38 -20.08 8.10 6.80
CA HIS A 38 -20.95 6.93 6.83
C HIS A 38 -20.16 5.64 6.56
N TYR A 39 -19.20 5.68 5.64
CA TYR A 39 -18.30 4.55 5.37
C TYR A 39 -17.45 4.21 6.59
N GLU A 40 -16.88 5.22 7.25
CA GLU A 40 -16.06 5.06 8.47
C GLU A 40 -16.85 4.57 9.68
N LYS A 41 -18.18 4.78 9.70
CA LYS A 41 -19.07 4.24 10.71
C LYS A 41 -19.62 2.86 10.35
N GLY A 42 -19.41 2.38 9.11
CA GLY A 42 -20.01 1.15 8.61
C GLY A 42 -21.52 1.24 8.35
N THR A 43 -22.10 2.44 8.40
CA THR A 43 -23.54 2.66 8.16
C THR A 43 -23.93 2.67 6.69
N ARG A 44 -22.94 2.66 5.79
CA ARG A 44 -23.14 2.60 4.34
C ARG A 44 -22.02 1.81 3.69
N THR A 45 -22.36 0.99 2.70
CA THR A 45 -21.39 0.27 1.88
C THR A 45 -20.80 1.22 0.82
N PRO A 46 -19.45 1.32 0.72
CA PRO A 46 -18.81 2.09 -0.34
C PRO A 46 -19.08 1.51 -1.73
N SER A 47 -19.20 2.37 -2.75
CA SER A 47 -19.28 1.91 -4.14
C SER A 47 -17.91 1.50 -4.69
N ASN A 48 -17.88 0.77 -5.81
CA ASN A 48 -16.63 0.39 -6.48
C ASN A 48 -15.72 1.59 -6.78
N LYS A 49 -16.30 2.74 -7.14
CA LYS A 49 -15.55 3.98 -7.35
C LYS A 49 -14.82 4.43 -6.08
N VAL A 50 -15.48 4.34 -4.92
CA VAL A 50 -14.86 4.66 -3.62
C VAL A 50 -13.78 3.64 -3.25
N LEU A 51 -14.06 2.35 -3.44
CA LEU A 51 -13.13 1.26 -3.16
C LEU A 51 -11.89 1.30 -4.06
N TYR A 52 -11.99 1.88 -5.26
CA TYR A 52 -10.85 2.12 -6.13
C TYR A 52 -10.03 3.37 -5.74
N THR A 53 -10.70 4.43 -5.29
CA THR A 53 -10.05 5.72 -4.98
C THR A 53 -9.37 5.73 -3.60
N LEU A 54 -10.04 5.25 -2.55
CA LEU A 54 -9.53 5.37 -1.18
C LEU A 54 -8.21 4.64 -0.93
N PRO A 55 -7.98 3.39 -1.38
CA PRO A 55 -6.71 2.72 -1.16
C PRO A 55 -5.54 3.51 -1.77
N LYS A 56 -5.73 4.05 -2.98
CA LYS A 56 -4.73 4.88 -3.66
C LYS A 56 -4.46 6.19 -2.91
N LEU A 57 -5.53 6.87 -2.49
CA LEU A 57 -5.42 8.14 -1.76
C LEU A 57 -4.67 7.95 -0.43
N TYR A 58 -4.87 6.82 0.24
CA TYR A 58 -4.28 6.56 1.56
C TYR A 58 -2.99 5.73 1.51
N ASN A 59 -2.53 5.36 0.32
CA ASN A 59 -1.39 4.45 0.12
C ASN A 59 -1.52 3.12 0.90
N VAL A 60 -2.71 2.53 0.85
CA VAL A 60 -3.04 1.24 1.46
C VAL A 60 -3.56 0.24 0.41
N SER A 61 -3.55 -1.06 0.71
CA SER A 61 -4.18 -2.08 -0.13
C SER A 61 -5.70 -2.09 0.07
N LEU A 62 -6.42 -2.59 -0.93
CA LEU A 62 -7.86 -2.84 -0.78
C LEU A 62 -8.12 -3.98 0.24
N ASP A 63 -7.24 -5.00 0.24
CA ASP A 63 -7.27 -6.12 1.18
C ASP A 63 -7.19 -5.64 2.63
N PHE A 64 -6.33 -4.63 2.88
CA PHE A 64 -6.29 -3.95 4.15
C PHE A 64 -7.65 -3.33 4.47
N LEU A 65 -8.22 -2.49 3.61
CA LEU A 65 -9.50 -1.82 3.91
C LEU A 65 -10.65 -2.80 4.18
N LEU A 66 -10.69 -3.91 3.45
CA LEU A 66 -11.74 -4.93 3.52
C LEU A 66 -11.49 -6.03 4.55
N LYS A 67 -10.47 -5.88 5.41
CA LYS A 67 -10.15 -6.85 6.47
C LYS A 67 -9.76 -8.24 5.96
N GLN A 68 -9.20 -8.34 4.75
CA GLN A 68 -8.74 -9.61 4.18
C GLN A 68 -7.36 -10.03 4.70
N ASP A 69 -6.50 -9.06 5.04
CA ASP A 69 -5.18 -9.30 5.64
C ASP A 69 -4.91 -8.33 6.80
N PHE A 70 -3.68 -8.17 7.29
CA PHE A 70 -3.33 -7.16 8.31
C PHE A 70 -2.29 -6.14 7.85
N TYR A 71 -1.86 -6.20 6.58
CA TYR A 71 -0.76 -5.41 6.05
C TYR A 71 -1.33 -4.15 5.41
N ILE A 72 -0.83 -2.98 5.78
CA ILE A 72 -1.27 -1.69 5.27
C ILE A 72 -1.20 -1.68 3.75
N ASN A 73 -0.15 -2.25 3.16
CA ASN A 73 0.00 -2.40 1.72
C ASN A 73 0.90 -3.60 1.39
N HIS A 74 1.08 -3.85 0.09
CA HIS A 74 1.91 -4.96 -0.38
C HIS A 74 3.39 -4.82 0.00
N ASP A 75 3.91 -3.60 0.17
CA ASP A 75 5.31 -3.41 0.60
C ASP A 75 5.49 -3.90 2.04
N GLU A 76 4.56 -3.58 2.95
CA GLU A 76 4.61 -4.08 4.33
C GLU A 76 4.52 -5.62 4.38
N TYR A 77 3.70 -6.24 3.53
CA TYR A 77 3.66 -7.70 3.41
C TYR A 77 5.02 -8.27 2.99
N VAL A 78 5.64 -7.70 1.95
CA VAL A 78 6.93 -8.16 1.44
C VAL A 78 8.04 -7.98 2.48
N GLU A 79 8.04 -6.86 3.21
CA GLU A 79 9.00 -6.60 4.29
C GLU A 79 8.82 -7.58 5.46
N SER A 80 7.57 -7.79 5.91
CA SER A 80 7.29 -8.55 7.14
C SER A 80 7.26 -10.06 6.95
N ILE A 81 6.85 -10.55 5.78
CA ILE A 81 6.67 -11.99 5.52
C ILE A 81 7.76 -12.54 4.62
N LEU A 82 8.15 -11.80 3.57
CA LEU A 82 9.21 -12.25 2.66
C LEU A 82 10.60 -11.81 3.12
N LEU A 83 10.69 -10.97 4.16
CA LEU A 83 11.93 -10.48 4.76
C LEU A 83 12.85 -9.74 3.78
N LEU A 84 12.28 -9.13 2.74
CA LEU A 84 13.01 -8.25 1.84
C LEU A 84 13.08 -6.85 2.45
N ASP A 85 14.28 -6.32 2.59
CA ASP A 85 14.46 -4.96 3.07
C ASP A 85 14.02 -3.92 2.01
N LYS A 86 13.79 -2.69 2.44
CA LYS A 86 13.35 -1.58 1.59
C LYS A 86 14.23 -1.35 0.36
N LYS A 87 15.55 -1.49 0.51
CA LYS A 87 16.49 -1.28 -0.59
C LYS A 87 16.32 -2.38 -1.63
N SER A 88 16.19 -3.63 -1.20
CA SER A 88 15.91 -4.77 -2.09
C SER A 88 14.59 -4.58 -2.86
N ILE A 89 13.51 -4.18 -2.18
CA ILE A 89 12.22 -3.90 -2.81
C ILE A 89 12.34 -2.78 -3.85
N GLN A 90 13.04 -1.70 -3.52
CA GLN A 90 13.21 -0.55 -4.40
C GLN A 90 14.02 -0.90 -5.66
N ILE A 91 15.06 -1.72 -5.52
CA ILE A 91 15.82 -2.28 -6.66
C ILE A 91 14.89 -3.12 -7.54
N LEU A 92 14.10 -4.02 -6.96
CA LEU A 92 13.19 -4.87 -7.76
C LEU A 92 12.13 -4.05 -8.50
N LYS A 93 11.61 -2.98 -7.90
CA LYS A 93 10.67 -2.06 -8.54
C LYS A 93 11.31 -1.31 -9.71
N SER A 94 12.54 -0.83 -9.58
CA SER A 94 13.23 -0.10 -10.66
C SER A 94 13.53 -1.01 -11.85
N LEU A 95 13.91 -2.26 -11.63
CA LEU A 95 14.13 -3.23 -12.72
C LEU A 95 12.88 -3.41 -13.58
N LYS A 96 11.71 -3.56 -12.94
CA LYS A 96 10.43 -3.64 -13.64
C LYS A 96 10.14 -2.38 -14.44
N GLN A 97 10.39 -1.20 -13.85
CA GLN A 97 10.17 0.09 -14.51
C GLN A 97 11.07 0.28 -15.75
N HIS A 98 12.30 -0.20 -15.69
CA HIS A 98 13.25 -0.16 -16.81
C HIS A 98 13.12 -1.36 -17.76
N ASN A 99 12.10 -2.20 -17.60
CA ASN A 99 11.87 -3.42 -18.37
C ASN A 99 13.09 -4.36 -18.42
N ILE A 100 13.89 -4.37 -17.34
CA ILE A 100 15.06 -5.23 -17.21
C ILE A 100 14.57 -6.61 -16.81
N ALA A 101 14.82 -7.62 -17.66
CA ALA A 101 14.50 -9.00 -17.32
C ALA A 101 15.36 -9.46 -16.14
N LEU A 102 14.74 -10.12 -15.16
CA LEU A 102 15.46 -10.70 -14.02
C LEU A 102 16.55 -11.68 -14.44
N VAL A 103 16.39 -12.31 -15.60
CA VAL A 103 17.40 -13.18 -16.22
C VAL A 103 18.68 -12.43 -16.51
N ASP A 104 18.60 -11.19 -17.00
CA ASP A 104 19.78 -10.41 -17.37
C ASP A 104 20.49 -9.87 -16.14
N LEU A 105 19.75 -9.50 -15.10
CA LEU A 105 20.33 -9.21 -13.79
C LEU A 105 21.07 -10.44 -13.23
N LYS A 106 20.45 -11.62 -13.28
CA LYS A 106 21.07 -12.86 -12.80
C LYS A 106 22.36 -13.18 -13.56
N LYS A 107 22.38 -12.97 -14.88
CA LYS A 107 23.60 -13.10 -15.70
C LYS A 107 24.67 -12.12 -15.22
N TYR A 108 24.34 -10.84 -15.04
CA TYR A 108 25.28 -9.82 -14.58
C TYR A 108 25.83 -10.11 -13.17
N LEU A 109 24.99 -10.51 -12.21
CA LEU A 109 25.45 -10.89 -10.87
C LEU A 109 26.44 -12.07 -10.92
N ASN A 110 26.22 -13.03 -11.82
CA ASN A 110 27.13 -14.14 -12.03
C ASN A 110 28.49 -13.71 -12.62
N THR A 111 28.55 -12.64 -13.43
CA THR A 111 29.83 -12.12 -13.94
C THR A 111 30.64 -11.45 -12.83
N ILE A 112 30.00 -10.68 -11.95
CA ILE A 112 30.66 -10.09 -10.77
C ILE A 112 31.18 -11.17 -9.83
N LYS A 113 30.38 -12.20 -9.54
CA LYS A 113 30.76 -13.29 -8.62
C LYS A 113 32.01 -14.05 -9.11
N LYS A 114 32.16 -14.23 -10.43
CA LYS A 114 33.35 -14.83 -11.04
C LYS A 114 34.58 -13.92 -10.98
N GLY A 115 34.39 -12.60 -11.04
CA GLY A 115 35.48 -11.61 -10.94
C GLY A 115 36.09 -11.51 -9.54
N ASN A 116 35.28 -11.69 -8.49
CA ASN A 116 35.73 -11.60 -7.09
C ASN A 116 36.25 -12.93 -6.49
N SER A 117 36.36 -13.99 -7.31
CA SER A 117 36.91 -15.30 -6.89
C SER A 117 38.36 -15.50 -7.33
N LYS A 118 39.07 -14.41 -7.62
CA LYS A 118 40.53 -14.35 -7.81
C LYS A 118 41.12 -13.44 -6.74
#